data_AF-A0A6V7TMH4-F1
#
_entry.id   AF-A0A6V7TMH4-F1
#
_cell.length_a   1.000
_cell.length_b   1.000
_cell.length_c   1.000
_cell.angle_alpha   90.00
_cell.angle_beta   90.00
_cell.angle_gamma   90.00
#
_symmetry.space_group_name_H-M   'P 1'
#
loop_
_entity.id
_entity.type
_entity.pdbx_description
1 polymer ?
#
loop_
_entity_poly.entity_id
_entity_poly.type
_entity_poly.pdbx_seq_one_letter_code
_entity_poly.pdbx_strand_id
1 'polypeptide(L)'
;MGILAEIKKVDINDFYQIFQSPNSPLLIGIHARHGIDLTMHQRNQRYGHTVATSEYYKNAMEFFTKKIKNNLIIFLVISDNMSWAKRNIGGIEGSNKRIFIKYLNSGYREIDMAILAKCNHLIISTGTFSWWSAYLLQTKKNNSKIIYFGDWPKKGSLLERIVEKRDYFMPSWIPMK
;
A
#
# COMPACT_ATOMS: atom_id res chain seq x y z
N MET A 1 -8.04 -21.68 -21.19
CA MET A 1 -8.67 -20.48 -20.60
C MET A 1 -7.73 -19.97 -19.52
N GLY A 2 -6.94 -18.94 -19.82
CA GLY A 2 -5.67 -18.67 -19.12
C GLY A 2 -5.79 -17.92 -17.78
N ILE A 3 -4.69 -17.93 -17.03
CA ILE A 3 -4.38 -17.28 -15.73
C ILE A 3 -5.09 -15.92 -15.52
N LEU A 4 -5.27 -15.13 -16.58
CA LEU A 4 -5.96 -13.83 -16.52
C LEU A 4 -7.45 -13.93 -16.13
N ALA A 5 -8.13 -15.03 -16.47
CA ALA A 5 -9.52 -15.29 -16.09
C ALA A 5 -9.64 -15.69 -14.60
N GLU A 6 -8.65 -16.42 -14.08
CA GLU A 6 -8.58 -16.82 -12.66
C GLU A 6 -8.23 -15.62 -11.77
N ILE A 7 -7.33 -14.75 -12.21
CA ILE A 7 -6.96 -13.54 -11.46
C ILE A 7 -8.16 -12.61 -11.24
N LYS A 8 -9.15 -12.60 -12.13
CA LYS A 8 -10.38 -11.80 -11.93
C LYS A 8 -11.25 -12.28 -10.76
N LYS A 9 -11.13 -13.53 -10.31
CA LYS A 9 -11.96 -14.12 -9.24
C LYS A 9 -11.27 -14.31 -7.87
N VAL A 10 -10.00 -13.88 -7.75
CA VAL A 10 -9.16 -14.10 -6.55
C VAL A 10 -9.84 -13.62 -5.26
N ASP A 11 -10.17 -14.58 -4.40
CA ASP A 11 -10.55 -14.42 -3.00
C ASP A 11 -9.31 -14.51 -2.09
N ILE A 12 -9.46 -14.15 -0.82
CA ILE A 12 -8.40 -14.22 0.20
C ILE A 12 -7.75 -15.62 0.28
N ASN A 13 -8.55 -16.66 0.05
CA ASN A 13 -8.14 -18.05 0.07
C ASN A 13 -7.23 -18.43 -1.12
N ASP A 14 -7.31 -17.69 -2.22
CA ASP A 14 -6.52 -17.94 -3.43
C ASP A 14 -5.11 -17.38 -3.32
N PHE A 15 -4.85 -16.44 -2.39
CA PHE A 15 -3.52 -15.83 -2.27
C PHE A 15 -2.44 -16.83 -1.85
N TYR A 16 -2.78 -17.85 -1.06
CA TYR A 16 -1.81 -18.88 -0.69
C TYR A 16 -1.25 -19.60 -1.93
N GLN A 17 -2.10 -19.84 -2.92
CA GLN A 17 -1.71 -20.45 -4.21
C GLN A 17 -0.97 -19.45 -5.09
N ILE A 18 -1.41 -18.18 -5.13
CA ILE A 18 -0.71 -17.12 -5.86
C ILE A 18 0.72 -16.94 -5.34
N PHE A 19 0.93 -16.94 -4.03
CA PHE A 19 2.27 -16.78 -3.43
C PHE A 19 3.24 -17.93 -3.73
N GLN A 20 2.74 -19.10 -4.11
CA GLN A 20 3.56 -20.30 -4.36
C GLN A 20 3.77 -20.61 -5.84
N SER A 21 3.05 -19.93 -6.74
CA SER A 21 3.19 -20.19 -8.17
C SER A 21 4.55 -19.72 -8.71
N PRO A 22 5.29 -20.54 -9.47
CA PRO A 22 6.58 -20.17 -10.08
C PRO A 22 6.43 -19.06 -11.15
N ASN A 23 5.24 -18.88 -11.71
CA ASN A 23 4.89 -17.77 -12.61
C ASN A 23 3.97 -16.75 -11.91
N SER A 24 4.15 -16.57 -10.60
CA SER A 24 3.30 -15.69 -9.81
C SER A 24 3.40 -14.23 -10.28
N PRO A 25 2.27 -13.50 -10.29
CA PRO A 25 2.28 -12.08 -10.51
C PRO A 25 3.10 -11.37 -9.44
N LEU A 26 3.68 -10.23 -9.81
CA LEU A 26 4.33 -9.35 -8.86
C LEU A 26 3.27 -8.64 -8.03
N LEU A 27 3.23 -8.94 -6.73
CA LEU A 27 2.26 -8.41 -5.79
C LEU A 27 2.79 -7.15 -5.12
N ILE A 28 2.03 -6.07 -5.23
CA ILE A 28 2.33 -4.79 -4.60
C ILE A 28 1.19 -4.47 -3.64
N GLY A 29 1.46 -4.56 -2.35
CA GLY A 29 0.46 -4.22 -1.34
C GLY A 29 0.33 -2.71 -1.20
N ILE A 30 -0.90 -2.23 -1.04
CA ILE A 30 -1.22 -0.85 -0.75
C ILE A 30 -1.96 -0.82 0.58
N HIS A 31 -1.41 -0.15 1.58
CA HIS A 31 -2.14 0.12 2.81
C HIS A 31 -2.59 1.58 2.88
N ALA A 32 -3.90 1.78 2.83
CA ALA A 32 -4.52 3.10 2.89
C ALA A 32 -5.28 3.32 4.19
N ARG A 33 -4.66 4.05 5.12
CA ARG A 33 -5.32 4.55 6.33
C ARG A 33 -6.09 5.82 6.01
N HIS A 34 -7.40 5.69 5.93
CA HIS A 34 -8.36 6.75 5.64
C HIS A 34 -9.62 6.64 6.52
N GLY A 35 -9.48 6.05 7.71
CA GLY A 35 -10.53 5.93 8.71
C GLY A 35 -10.91 7.25 9.38
N ILE A 36 -11.92 7.16 10.25
CA ILE A 36 -12.49 8.28 11.03
C ILE A 36 -11.43 8.89 11.97
N ASP A 37 -10.48 8.09 12.42
CA ASP A 37 -9.38 8.49 13.30
C ASP A 37 -8.45 9.55 12.67
N LEU A 38 -8.35 9.62 11.34
CA LEU A 38 -7.62 10.67 10.63
C LEU A 38 -8.55 11.71 9.98
N THR A 39 -9.70 11.29 9.50
CA THR A 39 -10.60 12.14 8.69
C THR A 39 -11.56 12.99 9.53
N MET A 40 -11.90 12.56 10.75
CA MET A 40 -12.87 13.27 11.60
C MET A 40 -12.33 13.60 13.01
N HIS A 41 -11.18 13.06 13.39
CA HIS A 41 -10.60 13.31 14.71
C HIS A 41 -9.81 14.63 14.75
N GLN A 42 -10.47 15.72 15.13
CA GLN A 42 -9.87 17.07 15.13
C GLN A 42 -8.54 17.15 15.90
N ARG A 43 -8.39 16.40 17.01
CA ARG A 43 -7.13 16.38 17.77
C ARG A 43 -5.97 15.88 16.92
N ASN A 44 -6.17 14.85 16.11
CA ASN A 44 -5.11 14.27 15.29
C ASN A 44 -4.72 15.22 14.15
N GLN A 45 -5.71 15.88 13.55
CA GLN A 45 -5.50 16.87 12.50
C GLN A 45 -4.78 18.12 13.02
N ARG A 46 -5.18 18.63 14.20
CA ARG A 46 -4.51 19.76 14.87
C ARG A 46 -3.09 19.39 15.30
N TYR A 47 -2.88 18.16 15.75
CA TYR A 47 -1.56 17.68 16.15
C TYR A 47 -0.59 17.62 14.96
N GLY A 48 -1.09 17.25 13.79
CA GLY A 48 -0.31 17.28 12.54
C GLY A 48 -0.41 16.03 11.68
N HIS A 49 -1.32 15.10 11.98
CA HIS A 49 -1.58 13.98 11.10
C HIS A 49 -2.28 14.44 9.81
N THR A 50 -1.89 13.81 8.70
CA THR A 50 -2.39 14.06 7.35
C THR A 50 -2.83 12.74 6.73
N VAL A 51 -3.72 12.83 5.75
CA VAL A 51 -4.17 11.67 4.98
C VAL A 51 -3.42 11.64 3.65
N ALA A 52 -3.00 10.44 3.25
CA ALA A 52 -2.45 10.22 1.92
C ALA A 52 -3.50 10.51 0.85
N THR A 53 -3.13 11.27 -0.17
CA THR A 53 -4.02 11.72 -1.25
C THR A 53 -4.21 10.62 -2.30
N SER A 54 -5.24 10.74 -3.14
CA SER A 54 -5.39 9.88 -4.32
C SER A 54 -4.20 10.00 -5.27
N GLU A 55 -3.68 11.22 -5.45
CA GLU A 55 -2.52 11.50 -6.30
C GLU A 55 -1.25 10.80 -5.81
N TYR A 56 -1.01 10.76 -4.50
CA TYR A 56 0.07 9.98 -3.89
C TYR A 56 0.02 8.51 -4.33
N TYR A 57 -1.15 7.85 -4.19
CA TYR A 57 -1.28 6.45 -4.54
C TYR A 57 -1.08 6.24 -6.04
N LYS A 58 -1.64 7.11 -6.88
CA LYS A 58 -1.46 7.06 -8.32
C LYS A 58 0.03 7.18 -8.69
N ASN A 59 0.75 8.16 -8.16
CA ASN A 59 2.18 8.35 -8.38
C ASN A 59 3.01 7.13 -7.95
N ALA A 60 2.69 6.59 -6.77
CA ALA A 60 3.37 5.41 -6.24
C ALA A 60 3.10 4.15 -7.08
N MET A 61 1.88 3.97 -7.59
CA MET A 61 1.57 2.86 -8.48
C MET A 61 2.26 3.03 -9.85
N GLU A 62 2.28 4.25 -10.39
CA GLU A 62 2.97 4.57 -11.64
C GLU A 62 4.49 4.33 -11.55
N PHE A 63 5.11 4.57 -10.40
CA PHE A 63 6.52 4.26 -10.18
C PHE A 63 6.82 2.78 -10.48
N PHE A 64 5.97 1.87 -9.99
CA PHE A 64 6.17 0.44 -10.23
C PHE A 64 5.88 0.05 -11.68
N THR A 65 4.80 0.56 -12.28
CA THR A 65 4.40 0.19 -13.65
C THR A 65 5.32 0.79 -14.72
N LYS A 66 5.98 1.91 -14.41
CA LYS A 66 7.05 2.48 -15.25
C LYS A 66 8.32 1.62 -15.17
N LYS A 67 8.66 1.09 -14.01
CA LYS A 67 9.89 0.31 -13.79
C LYS A 67 9.76 -1.17 -14.18
N ILE A 68 8.56 -1.75 -14.09
CA ILE A 68 8.30 -3.18 -14.29
C ILE A 68 7.47 -3.36 -15.55
N LYS A 69 8.12 -3.79 -16.65
CA LYS A 69 7.49 -3.86 -17.99
C LYS A 69 6.97 -5.23 -18.38
N ASN A 70 7.63 -6.29 -17.91
CA ASN A 70 7.46 -7.65 -18.42
C ASN A 70 6.72 -8.59 -17.45
N ASN A 71 6.34 -8.10 -16.27
CA ASN A 71 5.61 -8.88 -15.28
C ASN A 71 4.14 -8.48 -15.23
N LEU A 72 3.30 -9.44 -14.89
CA LEU A 72 1.94 -9.22 -14.43
C LEU A 72 1.99 -8.58 -13.04
N ILE A 73 1.32 -7.45 -12.86
CA ILE A 73 1.30 -6.70 -11.59
C ILE A 73 -0.11 -6.76 -11.01
N ILE A 74 -0.20 -7.13 -9.73
CA ILE A 74 -1.44 -7.00 -8.98
C ILE A 74 -1.19 -6.08 -7.78
N PHE A 75 -1.93 -4.97 -7.74
CA PHE A 75 -1.99 -4.10 -6.57
C PHE A 75 -3.05 -4.63 -5.61
N LEU A 76 -2.65 -4.93 -4.38
CA LEU A 76 -3.54 -5.42 -3.31
C LEU A 76 -3.84 -4.28 -2.35
N VAL A 77 -5.01 -3.67 -2.48
CA VAL A 77 -5.46 -2.53 -1.70
C VAL A 77 -6.18 -2.99 -0.45
N ILE A 78 -5.61 -2.66 0.70
CA ILE A 78 -6.18 -2.87 2.04
C ILE A 78 -6.37 -1.51 2.69
N SER A 79 -7.54 -1.31 3.30
CA SER A 79 -7.91 -0.03 3.90
C SER A 79 -8.92 -0.20 5.03
N ASP A 80 -8.79 0.63 6.05
CA ASP A 80 -9.80 0.87 7.10
C ASP A 80 -11.03 1.63 6.57
N ASN A 81 -10.97 2.17 5.34
CA ASN A 81 -12.08 2.79 4.64
C ASN A 81 -12.12 2.33 3.18
N MET A 82 -12.60 1.10 2.98
CA MET A 82 -12.65 0.46 1.67
C MET A 82 -13.48 1.23 0.64
N SER A 83 -14.54 1.91 1.07
CA SER A 83 -15.37 2.75 0.21
C SER A 83 -14.59 3.94 -0.35
N TRP A 84 -13.75 4.58 0.47
CA TRP A 84 -12.85 5.64 0.00
C TRP A 84 -11.78 5.08 -0.95
N ALA A 85 -11.15 3.96 -0.58
CA ALA A 85 -10.09 3.35 -1.39
C ALA A 85 -10.57 3.00 -2.81
N LYS A 86 -11.74 2.37 -2.95
CA LYS A 86 -12.33 2.02 -4.26
C LYS A 86 -12.61 3.23 -5.16
N ARG A 87 -12.88 4.40 -4.58
CA ARG A 87 -13.12 5.65 -5.32
C ARG A 87 -11.83 6.40 -5.69
N ASN A 88 -10.75 6.21 -4.91
CA ASN A 88 -9.58 7.10 -4.96
C ASN A 88 -8.27 6.41 -5.33
N ILE A 89 -8.19 5.08 -5.25
CA ILE A 89 -6.98 4.30 -5.52
C ILE A 89 -7.24 3.42 -6.74
N GLY A 90 -6.95 3.91 -7.94
CA GLY A 90 -7.19 3.17 -9.16
C GLY A 90 -6.82 3.91 -10.42
N GLY A 91 -7.51 3.62 -11.52
CA GLY A 91 -7.43 4.40 -12.76
C GLY A 91 -6.24 4.06 -13.67
N ILE A 92 -5.43 3.06 -13.34
CA ILE A 92 -4.25 2.68 -14.16
C ILE A 92 -4.39 1.36 -14.94
N GLU A 93 -5.39 0.54 -14.62
CA GLU A 93 -5.59 -0.80 -15.23
C GLU A 93 -5.92 -0.72 -16.73
N GLY A 94 -6.62 0.35 -17.15
CA GLY A 94 -7.03 0.54 -18.55
C GLY A 94 -5.86 0.80 -19.52
N SER A 95 -4.72 1.27 -19.02
CA SER A 95 -3.56 1.62 -19.85
C SER A 95 -2.65 0.42 -20.16
N ASN A 96 -2.79 -0.70 -19.45
CA ASN A 96 -1.96 -1.87 -19.65
C ASN A 96 -2.66 -3.15 -19.13
N LYS A 97 -2.90 -4.11 -20.04
CA LYS A 97 -3.56 -5.40 -19.75
C LYS A 97 -2.82 -6.29 -18.73
N ARG A 98 -1.60 -5.93 -18.34
CA ARG A 98 -0.79 -6.61 -17.31
C ARG A 98 -0.94 -6.01 -15.91
N ILE A 99 -1.82 -5.03 -15.71
CA ILE A 99 -2.04 -4.38 -14.41
C ILE A 99 -3.44 -4.73 -13.91
N PHE A 100 -3.51 -5.17 -12.66
CA PHE A 100 -4.74 -5.48 -11.96
C PHE A 100 -4.75 -4.84 -10.58
N ILE A 101 -5.93 -4.49 -10.09
CA ILE A 101 -6.15 -3.95 -8.74
C ILE A 101 -7.18 -4.83 -8.05
N LYS A 102 -6.86 -5.22 -6.82
CA LYS A 102 -7.74 -6.00 -5.95
C LYS A 102 -7.91 -5.27 -4.64
N TYR A 103 -9.16 -5.20 -4.19
CA TYR A 103 -9.54 -4.57 -2.94
C TYR A 103 -9.89 -5.66 -1.94
N LEU A 104 -9.11 -5.75 -0.86
CA LEU A 104 -9.20 -6.81 0.12
C LEU A 104 -9.52 -6.24 1.50
N ASN A 105 -10.41 -6.93 2.19
CA ASN A 105 -10.64 -6.75 3.61
C ASN A 105 -10.91 -8.14 4.17
N SER A 106 -9.96 -8.68 4.94
CA SER A 106 -10.11 -9.98 5.56
C SER A 106 -11.08 -9.98 6.75
N GLY A 107 -11.40 -8.80 7.30
CA GLY A 107 -12.06 -8.63 8.59
C GLY A 107 -11.11 -8.73 9.78
N TYR A 108 -9.87 -9.17 9.58
CA TYR A 108 -8.89 -9.43 10.64
C TYR A 108 -7.58 -8.68 10.35
N ARG A 109 -7.22 -7.74 11.22
CA ARG A 109 -6.07 -6.83 11.01
C ARG A 109 -4.75 -7.60 10.89
N GLU A 110 -4.61 -8.66 11.67
CA GLU A 110 -3.47 -9.57 11.67
C GLU A 110 -3.33 -10.33 10.33
N ILE A 111 -4.45 -10.73 9.70
CA ILE A 111 -4.45 -11.39 8.39
C ILE A 111 -4.08 -10.37 7.30
N ASP A 112 -4.67 -9.17 7.34
CA ASP A 112 -4.35 -8.08 6.42
C ASP A 112 -2.85 -7.71 6.48
N MET A 113 -2.30 -7.59 7.69
CA MET A 113 -0.87 -7.34 7.90
C MET A 113 -0.01 -8.47 7.34
N ALA A 114 -0.40 -9.73 7.55
CA ALA A 114 0.31 -10.89 7.03
C ALA A 114 0.31 -10.92 5.49
N ILE A 115 -0.82 -10.57 4.86
CA ILE A 115 -0.93 -10.44 3.39
C ILE A 115 0.02 -9.36 2.88
N LEU A 116 0.01 -8.18 3.50
CA LEU A 116 0.93 -7.09 3.12
C LEU A 116 2.39 -7.51 3.29
N ALA A 117 2.75 -8.15 4.40
CA ALA A 117 4.11 -8.62 4.65
C ALA A 117 4.58 -9.73 3.69
N LYS A 118 3.67 -10.41 3.00
CA LYS A 118 3.98 -11.44 1.99
C LYS A 118 4.13 -10.88 0.58
N CYS A 119 3.72 -9.64 0.32
CA CYS A 119 3.87 -8.97 -0.99
C CYS A 119 5.35 -8.85 -1.42
N ASN A 120 5.59 -8.47 -2.68
CA ASN A 120 6.93 -8.18 -3.19
C ASN A 120 7.37 -6.77 -2.82
N HIS A 121 6.45 -5.82 -2.88
CA HIS A 121 6.67 -4.39 -2.61
C HIS A 121 5.47 -3.80 -1.86
N LEU A 122 5.64 -2.61 -1.26
CA LEU A 122 4.55 -1.91 -0.59
C LEU A 122 4.48 -0.42 -0.94
N ILE A 123 3.25 0.08 -0.96
CA ILE A 123 2.89 1.50 -0.93
C ILE A 123 2.13 1.72 0.38
N ILE A 124 2.66 2.54 1.27
CA ILE A 124 2.12 2.70 2.62
C ILE A 124 1.71 4.14 2.91
N SER A 125 0.57 4.30 3.57
CA SER A 125 0.20 5.53 4.29
C SER A 125 0.93 5.64 5.63
N THR A 126 0.71 6.69 6.41
CA THR A 126 1.33 6.86 7.73
C THR A 126 0.56 6.18 8.85
N GLY A 127 1.28 5.52 9.77
CA GLY A 127 0.70 4.86 10.93
C GLY A 127 1.43 3.57 11.28
N THR A 128 1.22 3.08 12.50
CA THR A 128 1.90 1.89 13.02
C THR A 128 1.58 0.63 12.21
N PHE A 129 0.34 0.47 11.75
CA PHE A 129 -0.05 -0.66 10.91
C PHE A 129 0.77 -0.72 9.61
N SER A 130 0.75 0.38 8.84
CA SER A 130 1.58 0.57 7.65
C SER A 130 3.06 0.29 7.90
N TRP A 131 3.58 0.86 8.99
CA TRP A 131 4.99 0.78 9.33
C TRP A 131 5.40 -0.67 9.62
N TRP A 132 4.63 -1.38 10.46
CA TRP A 132 4.90 -2.77 10.79
C TRP A 132 4.76 -3.69 9.59
N SER A 133 3.77 -3.47 8.71
CA SER A 133 3.67 -4.23 7.45
C SER A 133 4.92 -4.07 6.58
N ALA A 134 5.45 -2.84 6.46
CA ALA A 134 6.66 -2.57 5.69
C ALA A 134 7.92 -3.16 6.33
N TYR A 135 8.08 -3.00 7.64
CA TYR A 135 9.20 -3.55 8.38
C TYR A 135 9.24 -5.09 8.30
N LEU A 136 8.09 -5.75 8.52
CA LEU A 136 7.97 -7.21 8.43
C LEU A 136 8.21 -7.75 7.03
N LEU A 137 7.85 -7.00 5.99
CA LEU A 137 8.16 -7.37 4.62
C LEU A 137 9.68 -7.29 4.38
N GLN A 138 10.29 -6.16 4.72
CA GLN A 138 11.70 -5.90 4.40
C GLN A 138 12.65 -6.86 5.13
N THR A 139 12.35 -7.24 6.37
CA THR A 139 13.14 -8.24 7.11
C THR A 139 13.14 -9.63 6.46
N LYS A 140 12.14 -9.94 5.62
CA LYS A 140 12.05 -11.21 4.88
C LYS A 140 12.58 -11.12 3.45
N LYS A 141 12.60 -9.92 2.85
CA LYS A 141 12.93 -9.69 1.45
C LYS A 141 13.74 -8.40 1.29
N ASN A 142 15.06 -8.53 1.28
CA ASN A 142 15.98 -7.38 1.21
C ASN A 142 15.83 -6.52 -0.07
N ASN A 143 15.31 -7.10 -1.17
CA ASN A 143 15.16 -6.40 -2.45
C ASN A 143 13.82 -5.64 -2.60
N SER A 144 12.99 -5.63 -1.57
CA SER A 144 11.69 -4.99 -1.62
C SER A 144 11.78 -3.47 -1.63
N LYS A 145 10.90 -2.85 -2.41
CA LYS A 145 10.74 -1.39 -2.46
C LYS A 145 9.52 -1.01 -1.64
N ILE A 146 9.72 -0.10 -0.70
CA ILE A 146 8.69 0.47 0.15
C ILE A 146 8.56 1.94 -0.23
N ILE A 147 7.38 2.35 -0.69
CA ILE A 147 7.04 3.75 -0.92
C ILE A 147 6.16 4.21 0.24
N TYR A 148 6.48 5.36 0.83
CA TYR A 148 5.70 5.92 1.93
C TYR A 148 5.23 7.35 1.63
N PHE A 149 4.13 7.73 2.28
CA PHE A 149 3.57 9.08 2.15
C PHE A 149 4.46 10.12 2.83
N GLY A 150 5.12 10.95 2.03
CA GLY A 150 6.13 11.91 2.46
C GLY A 150 5.56 13.21 3.05
N ASP A 151 4.31 13.56 2.74
CA ASP A 151 3.62 14.76 3.25
C ASP A 151 2.96 14.54 4.62
N TRP A 152 3.67 13.81 5.48
CA TRP A 152 3.41 13.67 6.91
C TRP A 152 4.73 13.82 7.68
N PRO A 153 4.78 14.56 8.81
CA PRO A 153 3.68 15.33 9.41
C PRO A 153 3.28 16.59 8.62
N LYS A 154 2.14 17.19 8.98
CA LYS A 154 1.68 18.49 8.43
C LYS A 154 2.71 19.58 8.72
N LYS A 155 3.09 20.36 7.71
CA LYS A 155 3.99 21.51 7.87
C LYS A 155 3.45 22.52 8.90
N GLY A 156 4.31 22.99 9.78
CA GLY A 156 4.01 23.93 10.87
C GLY A 156 3.31 23.32 12.08
N SER A 157 3.07 22.00 12.09
CA SER A 157 2.36 21.33 13.19
C SER A 157 3.27 21.00 14.38
N LEU A 158 2.67 20.69 15.53
CA LEU A 158 3.42 20.20 16.69
C LEU A 158 4.12 18.87 16.37
N LEU A 159 3.43 17.98 15.65
CA LEU A 159 3.97 16.68 15.26
C LEU A 159 5.22 16.82 14.37
N GLU A 160 5.28 17.82 13.48
CA GLU A 160 6.50 18.10 12.69
C GLU A 160 7.70 18.46 13.57
N ARG A 161 7.47 19.18 14.69
CA ARG A 161 8.55 19.65 15.58
C ARG A 161 9.17 18.55 16.44
N ILE A 162 8.45 17.44 16.63
CA ILE A 162 8.85 16.37 17.56
C ILE A 162 9.19 15.06 16.86
N VAL A 163 8.82 14.89 15.59
CA VAL A 163 9.10 13.68 14.81
C VAL A 163 10.30 13.92 13.91
N GLU A 164 11.37 13.16 14.15
CA GLU A 164 12.44 12.99 13.18
C GLU A 164 12.07 11.84 12.23
N LYS A 165 11.85 12.16 10.95
CA LYS A 165 11.41 11.15 9.96
C LYS A 165 12.47 10.07 9.74
N ARG A 166 13.75 10.38 9.94
CA ARG A 166 14.86 9.43 9.79
C ARG A 166 14.88 8.36 10.87
N ASP A 167 14.34 8.68 12.05
CA ASP A 167 14.19 7.72 13.15
C ASP A 167 12.97 6.81 12.92
N TYR A 168 12.00 7.32 12.17
CA TYR A 168 10.77 6.59 11.88
C TYR A 168 10.88 5.74 10.62
N PHE A 169 11.33 6.28 9.48
CA PHE A 169 11.36 5.55 8.20
C PHE A 169 12.77 5.06 7.89
N MET A 170 12.89 3.80 7.45
CA MET A 170 14.20 3.22 7.11
C MET A 170 14.81 3.97 5.91
N PRO A 171 16.16 4.14 5.86
CA PRO A 171 16.82 4.91 4.80
C PRO A 171 16.57 4.39 3.37
N SER A 172 16.19 3.11 3.23
CA SER A 172 15.89 2.48 1.94
C SER A 172 14.45 2.71 1.46
N TRP A 173 13.58 3.30 2.30
CA TRP A 173 12.20 3.58 1.95
C TRP A 173 12.10 4.90 1.18
N ILE A 174 11.21 4.94 0.19
CA ILE A 174 11.14 6.02 -0.80
C ILE A 174 9.97 6.95 -0.43
N PRO A 175 10.21 8.23 -0.07
CA PRO A 175 9.13 9.19 0.12
C PRO A 175 8.48 9.57 -1.22
N MET A 176 7.15 9.68 -1.24
CA MET A 176 6.40 10.28 -2.36
C MET A 176 5.26 11.19 -1.87
N LYS A 177 4.79 12.06 -2.75
CA LYS A 177 3.68 12.99 -2.52
C LYS A 177 2.52 12.71 -3.46
#